data_AF-A0A7S1Q5L8-F1
#
_entry.id   AF-A0A7S1Q5L8-F1
#
_cell.length_a   1.000
_cell.length_b   1.000
_cell.length_c   1.000
_cell.angle_alpha   90.00
_cell.angle_beta   90.00
_cell.angle_gamma   90.00
#
_symmetry.space_group_name_H-M   'P 1'
#
loop_
_entity.id
_entity.type
_entity.pdbx_description
1 polymer ?
#
loop_
_entity_poly.entity_id
_entity_poly.type
_entity_poly.pdbx_seq_one_letter_code
_entity_poly.pdbx_strand_id
1 'polypeptide(L)'
;GEDSIWNLLSDAAVGSAACLNGASMLFAFYKTALVVRRHEKELSAPRPEHAKIAELTGRDKVRQDAYSEVTKWETLDFRWKAFLSAAAALHLGCGFAFGLLSEACFREFSVSSKIDDEIPDGLGGNPLKIVREPTGWLPIGIFVLATAMHAVFCKRM
;
A
#
# COMPACT_ATOMS: atom_id res chain seq x y z
N GLY A 1 5.56 36.42 21.05
CA GLY A 1 5.13 36.15 22.44
C GLY A 1 3.78 35.46 22.42
N GLU A 2 2.79 36.09 21.80
CA GLU A 2 1.43 35.57 21.65
C GLU A 2 1.35 34.27 20.83
N ASP A 3 2.15 34.13 19.77
CA ASP A 3 2.20 32.89 18.96
C ASP A 3 2.62 31.64 19.78
N SER A 4 3.41 31.84 20.83
CA SER A 4 3.86 30.75 21.72
C SER A 4 2.71 30.21 22.57
N ILE A 5 1.82 31.09 23.05
CA ILE A 5 0.67 30.72 23.87
C ILE A 5 -0.36 29.97 23.02
N TRP A 6 -0.58 30.43 21.79
CA TRP A 6 -1.49 29.76 20.85
C TRP A 6 -0.99 28.37 20.43
N ASN A 7 0.32 28.22 20.22
CA ASN A 7 0.92 26.90 19.92
C ASN A 7 0.80 25.94 21.10
N LEU A 8 1.09 26.40 22.34
CA LEU A 8 0.92 25.58 23.55
C LEU A 8 -0.54 25.13 23.74
N LEU A 9 -1.50 26.04 23.54
CA LEU A 9 -2.93 25.74 23.63
C LEU A 9 -3.37 24.76 22.54
N SER A 10 -2.85 24.94 21.31
CA SER A 10 -3.10 24.03 20.19
C SER A 10 -2.60 22.62 20.49
N ASP A 11 -1.36 22.48 20.96
CA ASP A 11 -0.76 21.19 21.32
C ASP A 11 -1.51 20.51 22.47
N ALA A 12 -1.90 21.28 23.49
CA ALA A 12 -2.70 20.77 24.59
C ALA A 12 -4.10 20.31 24.14
N ALA A 13 -4.73 21.03 23.21
CA ALA A 13 -6.03 20.66 22.64
C ALA A 13 -5.92 19.38 21.79
N VAL A 14 -4.89 19.28 20.94
CA VAL A 14 -4.62 18.09 20.11
C VAL A 14 -4.31 16.88 20.99
N GLY A 15 -3.46 17.05 22.01
CA GLY A 15 -3.14 15.98 22.97
C GLY A 15 -4.38 15.49 23.72
N SER A 16 -5.23 16.42 24.17
CA SER A 16 -6.49 16.08 24.85
C SER A 16 -7.46 15.36 23.91
N ALA A 17 -7.60 15.82 22.66
CA ALA A 17 -8.42 15.16 21.65
C ALA A 17 -7.92 13.74 21.36
N ALA A 18 -6.61 13.54 21.25
CA ALA A 18 -6.02 12.22 21.05
C ALA A 18 -6.33 11.27 22.23
N CYS A 19 -6.17 11.74 23.46
CA CYS A 19 -6.49 10.96 24.66
C CYS A 19 -7.98 10.58 24.73
N LEU A 20 -8.88 11.52 24.45
CA LEU A 20 -10.32 11.26 24.48
C LEU A 20 -10.76 10.29 23.38
N ASN A 21 -10.26 10.45 22.16
CA ASN A 21 -10.53 9.52 21.06
C ASN A 21 -9.98 8.11 21.36
N GLY A 22 -8.76 8.04 21.91
CA GLY A 22 -8.15 6.80 22.34
C GLY A 22 -8.95 6.10 23.43
N ALA A 23 -9.38 6.84 24.46
CA ALA A 23 -10.21 6.31 25.54
C ALA A 23 -11.57 5.80 25.04
N SER A 24 -12.21 6.55 24.14
CA SER A 24 -13.47 6.13 23.50
C SER A 24 -13.30 4.84 22.70
N MET A 25 -12.21 4.72 21.93
CA MET A 25 -11.90 3.51 21.16
C MET A 25 -11.69 2.31 22.08
N LEU A 26 -10.91 2.45 23.14
CA LEU A 26 -10.67 1.38 24.12
C LEU A 26 -11.96 0.95 24.82
N PHE A 27 -12.81 1.90 25.18
CA PHE A 27 -14.10 1.61 25.81
C PHE A 27 -15.06 0.89 24.86
N ALA A 28 -15.16 1.34 23.60
CA ALA A 28 -15.96 0.68 22.57
C ALA A 28 -15.47 -0.74 22.29
N PHE A 29 -14.16 -0.93 22.19
CA PHE A 29 -13.54 -2.25 22.04
C PHE A 29 -13.86 -3.15 23.22
N TYR A 30 -13.68 -2.67 24.45
CA TYR A 30 -14.00 -3.41 25.67
C TYR A 30 -15.47 -3.86 25.72
N LYS A 31 -16.40 -2.96 25.40
CA LYS A 31 -17.84 -3.28 25.35
C LYS A 31 -18.16 -4.30 24.26
N THR A 32 -17.58 -4.16 23.07
CA THR A 32 -17.77 -5.10 21.97
C THR A 32 -17.25 -6.49 22.34
N ALA A 33 -16.04 -6.57 22.90
CA ALA A 33 -15.43 -7.82 23.35
C ALA A 33 -16.25 -8.49 24.46
N LEU A 34 -16.80 -7.72 25.41
CA LEU A 34 -17.70 -8.24 26.44
C LEU A 34 -18.97 -8.85 25.84
N VAL A 35 -19.59 -8.18 24.86
CA VAL A 35 -20.80 -8.70 24.18
C VAL A 35 -20.46 -9.97 23.41
N VAL A 36 -19.36 -9.98 22.65
CA VAL A 36 -18.89 -11.16 21.92
C VAL A 36 -18.69 -12.34 22.87
N ARG A 37 -18.03 -12.11 24.02
CA ARG A 37 -17.77 -13.15 25.02
C ARG A 37 -19.05 -13.63 25.71
N ARG A 38 -19.98 -12.74 26.01
CA ARG A 38 -21.26 -13.10 26.66
C ARG A 38 -22.17 -13.90 25.73
N HIS A 39 -22.17 -13.57 24.44
CA HIS A 39 -23.02 -14.18 23.43
C HIS A 39 -22.27 -15.12 22.48
N GLU A 40 -21.10 -15.63 22.89
CA GLU A 40 -20.21 -16.42 22.03
C GLU A 40 -20.94 -17.58 21.34
N LYS A 41 -21.73 -18.35 22.10
CA LYS A 41 -22.47 -19.52 21.57
C LYS A 41 -23.52 -19.13 20.53
N GLU A 42 -24.16 -17.97 20.69
CA GLU A 42 -25.17 -17.46 19.76
C GLU A 42 -24.53 -16.84 18.52
N LEU A 43 -23.45 -16.07 18.70
CA LEU A 43 -22.73 -15.39 17.62
C LEU A 43 -21.89 -16.34 16.76
N SER A 44 -21.43 -17.46 17.33
CA SER A 44 -20.68 -18.50 16.60
C SER A 44 -21.56 -19.50 15.85
N ALA A 45 -22.86 -19.56 16.17
CA ALA A 45 -23.78 -20.45 15.47
C ALA A 45 -23.92 -20.03 14.00
N PRO A 46 -23.90 -20.98 13.04
CA PRO A 46 -24.10 -20.66 11.63
C PRO A 46 -25.52 -20.14 11.42
N ARG A 47 -25.62 -19.00 10.73
CA ARG A 47 -26.89 -18.34 10.40
C ARG A 47 -27.22 -18.54 8.93
N PRO A 48 -28.50 -18.55 8.52
CA PRO A 48 -28.87 -18.75 7.12
C PRO A 48 -28.25 -17.71 6.18
N GLU A 49 -28.05 -16.47 6.63
CA GLU A 49 -27.33 -15.44 5.86
C GLU A 49 -25.84 -15.78 5.62
N HIS A 50 -25.22 -16.59 6.49
CA HIS A 50 -23.84 -17.03 6.35
C HIS A 50 -23.69 -18.19 5.35
N ALA A 51 -24.78 -18.85 4.94
CA ALA A 51 -24.69 -19.99 4.03
C ALA A 51 -24.02 -19.62 2.69
N LYS A 52 -24.37 -18.45 2.14
CA LYS A 52 -23.76 -17.93 0.91
C LYS A 52 -22.27 -17.62 1.10
N ILE A 53 -21.89 -17.06 2.25
CA ILE A 53 -20.48 -16.77 2.56
C ILE A 53 -19.70 -18.07 2.75
N ALA A 54 -20.27 -19.06 3.44
CA ALA A 54 -19.63 -20.36 3.63
C ALA A 54 -19.38 -21.08 2.30
N GLU A 55 -20.32 -21.01 1.36
CA GLU A 55 -20.14 -21.53 0.00
C GLU A 55 -19.02 -20.80 -0.74
N LEU A 56 -19.02 -19.46 -0.72
CA LEU A 56 -17.97 -18.66 -1.36
C LEU A 56 -16.59 -18.93 -0.75
N THR A 57 -16.49 -18.95 0.58
CA THR A 57 -15.27 -19.30 1.31
C THR A 57 -14.79 -20.71 0.96
N GLY A 58 -15.71 -21.67 0.80
CA GLY A 58 -15.38 -23.03 0.36
C GLY A 58 -14.75 -23.04 -1.03
N ARG A 59 -15.32 -22.30 -1.98
CA ARG A 59 -14.80 -22.16 -3.35
C ARG A 59 -13.45 -21.44 -3.38
N ASP A 60 -13.32 -20.37 -2.62
CA ASP A 60 -12.09 -19.58 -2.53
C ASP A 60 -10.97 -20.38 -1.87
N LYS A 61 -11.29 -21.18 -0.86
CA LYS A 61 -10.32 -22.07 -0.21
C LYS A 61 -9.72 -23.07 -1.19
N VAL A 62 -10.55 -23.74 -2.01
CA VAL A 62 -10.05 -24.69 -3.02
C VAL A 62 -9.12 -23.99 -4.02
N ARG A 63 -9.49 -22.79 -4.47
CA ARG A 63 -8.64 -21.98 -5.37
C ARG A 63 -7.34 -21.56 -4.70
N GLN A 64 -7.40 -21.14 -3.44
CA GLN A 64 -6.24 -20.70 -2.67
C GLN A 64 -5.29 -21.86 -2.37
N ASP A 65 -5.82 -23.04 -2.05
CA ASP A 65 -5.05 -24.25 -1.80
C ASP A 65 -4.31 -24.68 -3.08
N ALA A 66 -5.01 -24.72 -4.22
CA ALA A 66 -4.41 -25.03 -5.52
C ALA A 66 -3.35 -23.99 -5.92
N TYR A 67 -3.65 -22.69 -5.76
CA TYR A 67 -2.70 -21.61 -6.04
C TYR A 67 -1.47 -21.73 -5.14
N SER A 68 -1.66 -21.94 -3.83
CA SER A 68 -0.57 -22.12 -2.87
C SER A 68 0.31 -23.29 -3.25
N GLU A 69 -0.28 -24.42 -3.67
CA GLU A 69 0.47 -25.60 -4.08
C GLU A 69 1.37 -25.34 -5.30
N VAL A 70 0.84 -24.68 -6.33
CA VAL A 70 1.61 -24.39 -7.56
C VAL A 70 2.60 -23.23 -7.40
N THR A 71 2.34 -22.28 -6.50
CA THR A 71 3.25 -21.15 -6.23
C THR A 71 4.19 -21.37 -5.05
N LYS A 72 4.19 -22.56 -4.45
CA LYS A 72 5.16 -22.91 -3.39
C LYS A 72 6.57 -22.73 -3.92
N TRP A 73 7.39 -21.98 -3.18
CA TRP A 73 8.78 -21.75 -3.58
C TRP A 73 9.54 -23.07 -3.74
N GLU A 74 9.30 -24.06 -2.88
CA GLU A 74 10.01 -25.33 -2.93
C GLU A 74 9.76 -26.12 -4.22
N THR A 75 8.51 -26.13 -4.70
CA THR A 75 8.07 -26.88 -5.90
C THR A 75 8.34 -26.17 -7.21
N LEU A 76 8.63 -24.85 -7.18
CA LEU A 76 8.93 -24.07 -8.37
C LEU A 76 10.25 -24.50 -9.03
N ASP A 77 10.23 -24.59 -10.37
CA ASP A 77 11.42 -24.82 -11.17
C ASP A 77 12.47 -23.73 -10.92
N PHE A 78 13.75 -24.12 -10.99
CA PHE A 78 14.87 -23.20 -10.82
C PHE A 78 14.80 -21.98 -11.75
N ARG A 79 14.31 -22.16 -12.99
CA ARG A 79 14.14 -21.08 -13.96
C ARG A 79 13.15 -20.03 -13.46
N TRP A 80 12.02 -20.45 -12.91
CA TRP A 80 11.02 -19.53 -12.38
C TRP A 80 11.46 -18.87 -11.08
N LYS A 81 12.20 -19.60 -10.22
CA LYS A 81 12.85 -19.03 -9.05
C LYS A 81 13.80 -17.89 -9.43
N ALA A 82 14.72 -18.15 -10.36
CA ALA A 82 15.66 -17.13 -10.84
C ALA A 82 14.93 -15.94 -11.49
N PHE A 83 13.90 -16.21 -12.29
CA PHE A 83 13.10 -15.18 -12.94
C PHE A 83 12.34 -14.28 -11.94
N LEU A 84 11.73 -14.87 -10.91
CA LEU A 84 11.07 -14.14 -9.83
C LEU A 84 12.06 -13.37 -8.96
N SER A 85 13.19 -13.97 -8.61
CA SER A 85 14.24 -13.29 -7.85
C SER A 85 14.78 -12.08 -8.61
N ALA A 86 14.97 -12.20 -9.93
CA ALA A 86 15.36 -11.07 -10.77
C ALA A 86 14.29 -9.98 -10.79
N ALA A 87 13.01 -10.34 -10.98
CA ALA A 87 11.91 -9.38 -10.95
C ALA A 87 11.82 -8.64 -9.60
N ALA A 88 11.95 -9.38 -8.48
CA ALA A 88 11.96 -8.82 -7.14
C ALA A 88 13.16 -7.90 -6.90
N ALA A 89 14.35 -8.27 -7.35
CA ALA A 89 15.54 -7.44 -7.25
C ALA A 89 15.41 -6.13 -8.03
N LEU A 90 14.79 -6.17 -9.23
CA LEU A 90 14.52 -4.98 -10.03
C LEU A 90 13.47 -4.07 -9.36
N HIS A 91 12.39 -4.64 -8.80
CA HIS A 91 11.40 -3.89 -8.02
C HIS A 91 12.01 -3.23 -6.79
N LEU A 92 12.85 -3.95 -6.07
CA LEU A 92 13.56 -3.40 -4.92
C LEU A 92 14.49 -2.27 -5.35
N GLY A 93 15.25 -2.47 -6.44
CA GLY A 93 16.17 -1.47 -6.99
C GLY A 93 15.47 -0.19 -7.42
N CYS A 94 14.33 -0.26 -8.14
CA CYS A 94 13.57 0.93 -8.49
C CYS A 94 12.89 1.58 -7.28
N GLY A 95 12.44 0.78 -6.30
CA GLY A 95 11.91 1.32 -5.03
C GLY A 95 12.95 2.15 -4.28
N PHE A 96 14.20 1.66 -4.21
CA PHE A 96 15.32 2.44 -3.65
C PHE A 96 15.61 3.70 -4.46
N ALA A 97 15.60 3.62 -5.79
CA ALA A 97 15.79 4.80 -6.64
C ALA A 97 14.71 5.86 -6.41
N PHE A 98 13.44 5.47 -6.32
CA PHE A 98 12.35 6.40 -6.06
C PHE A 98 12.37 6.96 -4.63
N GLY A 99 12.76 6.16 -3.64
CA GLY A 99 12.80 6.60 -2.24
C GLY A 99 14.01 7.49 -1.90
N LEU A 100 15.20 7.13 -2.39
CA LEU A 100 16.46 7.80 -2.02
C LEU A 100 16.92 8.82 -3.05
N LEU A 101 16.50 8.68 -4.31
CA LEU A 101 16.90 9.55 -5.42
C LEU A 101 15.67 10.26 -6.03
N SER A 102 14.63 10.50 -5.23
CA SER A 102 13.38 11.15 -5.67
C SER A 102 13.66 12.50 -6.33
N GLU A 103 14.50 13.35 -5.72
CA GLU A 103 14.88 14.67 -6.24
C GLU A 103 15.67 14.60 -7.56
N ALA A 104 16.39 13.50 -7.79
CA ALA A 104 17.11 13.26 -9.04
C ALA A 104 16.20 12.66 -10.13
N CYS A 105 15.13 11.96 -9.74
CA CYS A 105 14.18 11.33 -10.65
C CYS A 105 13.04 12.29 -11.06
N PHE A 106 12.62 13.16 -10.14
CA PHE A 106 11.44 14.00 -10.29
C PHE A 106 11.78 15.48 -10.06
N ARG A 107 11.05 16.37 -10.71
CA ARG A 107 11.05 17.79 -10.41
C ARG A 107 10.10 18.04 -9.24
N GLU A 108 10.46 19.01 -8.41
CA GLU A 108 9.55 19.48 -7.37
C GLU A 108 8.36 20.15 -8.05
N PHE A 109 7.15 19.70 -7.72
CA PHE A 109 5.91 20.24 -8.26
C PHE A 109 4.85 20.19 -7.17
N SER A 110 4.39 21.35 -6.73
CA SER A 110 3.32 21.48 -5.73
C SER A 110 1.95 21.46 -6.41
N VAL A 111 0.91 21.10 -5.66
CA VAL A 111 -0.49 21.19 -6.12
C VAL A 111 -0.87 22.64 -6.46
N SER A 112 -0.20 23.62 -5.86
CA SER A 112 -0.39 25.04 -6.14
C SER A 112 0.32 25.53 -7.41
N SER A 113 1.28 24.76 -7.95
CA SER A 113 2.04 25.13 -9.15
C SER A 113 1.19 24.93 -10.41
N LYS A 114 1.38 25.78 -11.44
CA LYS A 114 0.72 25.62 -12.73
C LYS A 114 1.63 24.87 -13.70
N ILE A 115 1.04 23.99 -14.51
CA ILE A 115 1.76 23.21 -15.53
C ILE A 115 2.32 24.12 -16.63
N ASP A 116 1.59 25.19 -16.96
CA ASP A 116 1.93 26.14 -18.02
C ASP A 116 3.06 27.10 -17.66
N ASP A 117 3.37 27.25 -16.36
CA ASP A 117 4.45 28.13 -15.91
C ASP A 117 5.83 27.57 -16.34
N GLU A 118 6.80 28.44 -16.54
CA GLU A 118 8.15 28.07 -16.97
C GLU A 118 8.92 27.30 -15.87
N ILE A 119 9.89 26.48 -16.30
CA ILE A 119 10.79 25.77 -15.38
C ILE A 119 11.76 26.81 -14.76
N PRO A 120 11.97 26.84 -13.43
CA PRO A 120 11.76 25.75 -12.47
C PRO A 120 10.41 25.70 -11.74
N ASP A 121 9.61 26.76 -11.77
CA ASP A 121 8.40 26.88 -10.94
C ASP A 121 7.19 26.13 -11.52
N GLY A 122 7.22 25.81 -12.81
CA GLY A 122 6.25 24.98 -13.52
C GLY A 122 6.89 23.91 -14.42
N LEU A 123 6.14 23.42 -15.41
CA LEU A 123 6.56 22.31 -16.30
C LEU A 123 6.67 22.74 -17.77
N GLY A 124 6.56 24.03 -18.07
CA GLY A 124 6.66 24.59 -19.42
C GLY A 124 5.62 23.99 -20.38
N GLY A 125 4.39 23.81 -19.89
CA GLY A 125 3.24 23.29 -20.66
C GLY A 125 3.28 21.78 -20.95
N ASN A 126 4.28 21.04 -20.46
CA ASN A 126 4.35 19.59 -20.67
C ASN A 126 4.42 18.83 -19.33
N PRO A 127 3.34 18.14 -18.93
CA PRO A 127 3.30 17.42 -17.64
C PRO A 127 4.34 16.30 -17.52
N LEU A 128 4.83 15.74 -18.64
CA LEU A 128 5.85 14.69 -18.61
C LEU A 128 7.23 15.18 -18.16
N LYS A 129 7.47 16.51 -18.21
CA LYS A 129 8.73 17.10 -17.72
C LYS A 129 8.88 17.02 -16.20
N ILE A 130 7.85 16.59 -15.47
CA ILE A 130 7.97 16.26 -14.05
C ILE A 130 9.02 15.17 -13.82
N VAL A 131 9.20 14.26 -14.78
CA VAL A 131 10.28 13.28 -14.75
C VAL A 131 11.54 13.91 -15.34
N ARG A 132 12.63 13.91 -14.57
CA ARG A 132 13.91 14.44 -15.06
C ARG A 132 14.50 13.49 -16.09
N GLU A 133 14.81 14.00 -17.28
CA GLU A 133 15.50 13.23 -18.32
C GLU A 133 17.02 13.28 -18.11
N PRO A 134 17.75 12.15 -18.25
CA PRO A 134 17.29 10.76 -18.42
C PRO A 134 17.07 10.01 -17.09
N THR A 135 17.49 10.61 -15.97
CA THR A 135 17.65 9.94 -14.67
C THR A 135 16.36 9.40 -14.07
N GLY A 136 15.23 10.07 -14.27
CA GLY A 136 13.91 9.62 -13.79
C GLY A 136 13.25 8.56 -14.66
N TRP A 137 13.51 8.57 -15.97
CA TRP A 137 12.93 7.59 -16.88
C TRP A 137 13.54 6.20 -16.75
N LEU A 138 14.82 6.12 -16.36
CA LEU A 138 15.52 4.85 -16.16
C LEU A 138 14.84 3.96 -15.09
N PRO A 139 14.63 4.41 -13.83
CA PRO A 139 13.97 3.60 -12.81
C PRO A 139 12.50 3.31 -13.14
N ILE A 140 11.80 4.21 -13.85
CA ILE A 140 10.45 3.94 -14.37
C ILE A 140 10.48 2.78 -15.38
N GLY A 141 11.42 2.80 -16.32
CA GLY A 141 11.59 1.71 -17.29
C GLY A 141 11.90 0.37 -16.61
N ILE A 142 12.80 0.38 -15.62
CA ILE A 142 13.11 -0.81 -14.81
C ILE A 142 11.87 -1.33 -14.07
N PHE A 143 11.09 -0.42 -13.46
CA PHE A 143 9.86 -0.78 -12.76
C PHE A 143 8.82 -1.40 -13.70
N VAL A 144 8.65 -0.83 -14.89
CA VAL A 144 7.74 -1.38 -15.92
C VAL A 144 8.20 -2.76 -16.36
N LEU A 145 9.50 -2.94 -16.63
CA LEU A 145 10.06 -4.24 -17.01
C LEU A 145 9.84 -5.29 -15.91
N ALA A 146 10.14 -4.95 -14.67
CA ALA A 146 9.95 -5.85 -13.53
C ALA A 146 8.47 -6.22 -13.32
N THR A 147 7.57 -5.26 -13.48
CA THR A 147 6.12 -5.49 -13.44
C THR A 147 5.67 -6.39 -14.59
N ALA A 148 6.20 -6.21 -15.78
CA ALA A 148 5.91 -7.07 -16.93
C ALA A 148 6.44 -8.49 -16.70
N MET A 149 7.64 -8.67 -16.15
CA MET A 149 8.17 -9.97 -15.76
C MET A 149 7.23 -10.65 -14.75
N HIS A 150 6.84 -9.94 -13.68
CA HIS A 150 5.91 -10.49 -12.69
C HIS A 150 4.55 -10.86 -13.32
N ALA A 151 3.99 -10.03 -14.20
CA ALA A 151 2.75 -10.33 -14.90
C ALA A 151 2.86 -11.56 -15.82
N VAL A 152 4.01 -11.76 -16.48
CA VAL A 152 4.29 -12.96 -17.28
C VAL A 152 4.30 -14.20 -16.40
N PHE A 153 4.89 -14.14 -15.20
CA PHE A 153 4.83 -15.23 -14.23
C PHE A 153 3.38 -15.53 -13.81
N CYS A 154 2.61 -14.52 -13.39
CA CYS A 154 1.23 -14.69 -12.96
C CYS A 154 0.28 -15.20 -14.05
N LYS A 155 0.60 -14.99 -15.33
CA LYS A 155 -0.21 -15.49 -16.45
C LYS A 155 0.16 -16.93 -16.85
N ARG A 156 1.37 -17.38 -16.53
CA ARG A 156 1.89 -18.69 -16.92
C ARG A 156 1.64 -19.77 -15.88
N MET A 157 1.47 -19.37 -14.62
CA MET A 157 1.07 -20.22 -13.50
C MET A 157 -0.44 -20.14 -13.27
#